data_AF-A0A3D9B6N8-F1
#
_entry.id   AF-A0A3D9B6N8-F1
#
_cell.length_a   1.000
_cell.length_b   1.000
_cell.length_c   1.000
_cell.angle_alpha   90.00
_cell.angle_beta   90.00
_cell.angle_gamma   90.00
#
_symmetry.space_group_name_H-M   'P 1'
#
loop_
_entity.id
_entity.type
_entity.pdbx_description
1 polymer ?
#
loop_
_entity_poly.entity_id
_entity_poly.type
_entity_poly.pdbx_seq_one_letter_code
_entity_poly.pdbx_strand_id
1 'polypeptide(L)'
;MKKKIIFSIVVLCSALFPVYGQMGIDTTTPRGALDINKPTTNTSGLVIPTNSDTDHFVNPQGGDVAVGTIIYDSSRDCIRFYKSSGWSRCLSDKRRKPPVVRMGQWAVPAWVPFNAQLTDTNNYGVAGTYRKISGIELINITSTLSGSTVDELLANFDIICTGWNGTNMNASDAGKIKEYVDRGGVALLMFDLGVGSNLLQAFGGNGNVGTGGVVARSTNDPVNNGIFGDVRNIPISGSDTAGRVLMSQLPPGSRLLATEATTNAGGWIAGKDGRAVFFWDEGVFRASVTGPIDTPQERFVHNVMAYALDQIR
;
A
#
# COMPACT_ATOMS: atom_id res chain seq x y z
N MET A 1 -81.19 -14.06 39.33
CA MET A 1 -80.38 -14.45 38.15
C MET A 1 -79.57 -13.32 37.50
N LYS A 2 -79.88 -12.03 37.70
CA LYS A 2 -79.15 -10.90 37.06
C LYS A 2 -77.68 -10.69 37.49
N LYS A 3 -77.28 -11.10 38.71
CA LYS A 3 -75.89 -10.92 39.19
C LYS A 3 -74.86 -11.88 38.55
N LYS A 4 -75.30 -13.04 38.04
CA LYS A 4 -74.39 -14.03 37.42
C LYS A 4 -73.98 -13.64 35.98
N ILE A 5 -74.83 -12.90 35.27
CA ILE A 5 -74.57 -12.46 33.88
C ILE A 5 -73.54 -11.33 33.84
N ILE A 6 -73.53 -10.44 34.85
CA ILE A 6 -72.55 -9.34 34.94
C ILE A 6 -71.13 -9.89 35.14
N PHE A 7 -70.98 -10.97 35.90
CA PHE A 7 -69.67 -11.58 36.14
C PHE A 7 -69.09 -12.22 34.86
N SER A 8 -69.93 -12.80 34.00
CA SER A 8 -69.49 -13.38 32.72
C SER A 8 -69.05 -12.33 31.69
N ILE A 9 -69.64 -11.12 31.70
CA ILE A 9 -69.25 -10.04 30.77
C ILE A 9 -67.89 -9.43 31.18
N VAL A 10 -67.63 -9.29 32.48
CA VAL A 10 -66.36 -8.77 32.99
C VAL A 10 -65.19 -9.71 32.67
N VAL A 11 -65.39 -11.03 32.76
CA VAL A 11 -64.38 -12.04 32.42
C VAL A 11 -64.11 -12.10 30.91
N LEU A 12 -65.12 -11.83 30.06
CA LEU A 12 -64.96 -11.81 28.61
C LEU A 12 -64.24 -10.54 28.12
N CYS A 13 -64.42 -9.40 28.79
CA CYS A 13 -63.70 -8.16 28.47
C CYS A 13 -62.21 -8.20 28.86
N SER A 14 -61.82 -8.98 29.87
CA SER A 14 -60.40 -9.14 30.23
C SER A 14 -59.60 -10.04 29.29
N ALA A 15 -60.27 -10.83 28.44
CA ALA A 15 -59.63 -11.72 27.46
C ALA A 15 -59.34 -11.05 26.11
N LEU A 16 -59.72 -9.78 25.93
CA LEU A 16 -59.60 -9.03 24.67
C LEU A 16 -58.40 -8.06 24.62
N PHE A 17 -57.52 -8.07 25.62
CA PHE A 17 -56.28 -7.31 25.54
C PHE A 17 -55.19 -8.17 24.88
N PRO A 18 -54.75 -7.86 23.64
CA PRO A 18 -53.56 -8.48 23.10
C PRO A 18 -52.39 -8.06 23.99
N VAL A 19 -51.91 -9.02 24.80
CA VAL A 19 -50.64 -8.88 25.50
C VAL A 19 -49.57 -9.04 24.42
N TYR A 20 -49.10 -7.91 23.89
CA TYR A 20 -47.95 -7.91 22.99
C TYR A 20 -46.74 -8.38 23.79
N GLY A 21 -46.36 -9.64 23.63
CA GLY A 21 -45.05 -10.13 24.01
C GLY A 21 -44.02 -9.48 23.09
N GLN A 22 -43.61 -8.26 23.40
CA GLN A 22 -42.56 -7.58 22.66
C GLN A 22 -41.23 -8.29 22.93
N MET A 23 -40.71 -8.94 21.90
CA MET A 23 -39.33 -9.42 21.85
C MET A 23 -38.41 -8.24 21.53
N GLY A 24 -38.27 -7.35 22.50
CA GLY A 24 -37.33 -6.24 22.51
C GLY A 24 -37.17 -5.86 23.97
N ILE A 25 -35.96 -6.03 24.52
CA ILE A 25 -35.69 -5.60 25.90
C ILE A 25 -35.87 -4.08 25.93
N ASP A 26 -36.88 -3.60 26.67
CA ASP A 26 -37.16 -2.19 26.99
C ASP A 26 -37.49 -1.20 25.84
N THR A 27 -37.89 -1.64 24.63
CA THR A 27 -38.32 -0.71 23.56
C THR A 27 -39.45 -1.23 22.67
N THR A 28 -40.38 -0.34 22.32
CA THR A 28 -41.51 -0.61 21.41
C THR A 28 -41.16 -0.39 19.93
N THR A 29 -40.00 0.20 19.63
CA THR A 29 -39.52 0.50 18.26
C THR A 29 -38.09 0.02 18.06
N PRO A 30 -37.83 -1.30 18.10
CA PRO A 30 -36.47 -1.81 17.95
C PRO A 30 -35.91 -1.46 16.57
N ARG A 31 -34.73 -0.83 16.53
CA ARG A 31 -33.98 -0.54 15.29
C ARG A 31 -33.25 -1.78 14.74
N GLY A 32 -33.29 -2.87 15.49
CA GLY A 32 -32.69 -4.18 15.24
C GLY A 32 -33.08 -5.13 16.39
N ALA A 33 -32.78 -6.42 16.30
CA ALA A 33 -33.20 -7.43 17.28
C ALA A 33 -32.49 -7.32 18.66
N LEU A 34 -31.39 -6.56 18.74
CA LEU A 34 -30.65 -6.28 19.97
C LEU A 34 -30.29 -4.79 19.99
N ASP A 35 -30.94 -4.03 20.86
CA ASP A 35 -30.68 -2.62 21.10
C ASP A 35 -30.32 -2.43 22.58
N ILE A 36 -29.10 -2.00 22.88
CA ILE A 36 -28.59 -1.83 24.25
C ILE A 36 -28.57 -0.33 24.59
N ASN A 37 -29.76 0.27 24.67
CA ASN A 37 -29.93 1.69 24.99
C ASN A 37 -30.92 1.86 26.16
N LYS A 38 -30.72 2.92 26.96
CA LYS A 38 -31.69 3.34 27.98
C LYS A 38 -32.47 4.56 27.45
N PRO A 39 -33.72 4.80 27.88
CA PRO A 39 -34.53 5.93 27.39
C PRO A 39 -33.88 7.32 27.54
N THR A 40 -32.92 7.47 28.46
CA THR A 40 -32.28 8.74 28.80
C THR A 40 -30.77 8.77 28.58
N THR A 41 -30.11 7.63 28.34
CA THR A 41 -28.66 7.55 28.13
C THR A 41 -28.27 6.42 27.18
N ASN A 42 -27.27 6.66 26.33
CA ASN A 42 -26.75 5.70 25.34
C ASN A 42 -25.30 5.31 25.68
N THR A 43 -25.05 4.92 26.93
CA THR A 43 -23.69 4.69 27.47
C THR A 43 -23.34 3.22 27.59
N SER A 44 -24.20 2.31 27.16
CA SER A 44 -23.99 0.87 27.22
C SER A 44 -23.57 0.34 25.85
N GLY A 45 -22.67 -0.64 25.84
CA GLY A 45 -22.21 -1.31 24.63
C GLY A 45 -22.32 -2.83 24.76
N LEU A 46 -22.20 -3.53 23.63
CA LEU A 46 -22.09 -4.99 23.63
C LEU A 46 -20.63 -5.38 23.93
N VAL A 47 -20.41 -6.06 25.06
CA VAL A 47 -19.13 -6.74 25.32
C VAL A 47 -19.21 -8.12 24.68
N ILE A 48 -18.37 -8.34 23.68
CA ILE A 48 -18.22 -9.63 23.00
C ILE A 48 -17.12 -10.47 23.67
N PRO A 49 -17.09 -11.80 23.48
CA PRO A 49 -16.03 -12.64 24.02
C PRO A 49 -14.64 -12.15 23.62
N THR A 50 -13.76 -12.04 24.61
CA THR A 50 -12.39 -11.53 24.45
C THR A 50 -11.38 -12.67 24.62
N ASN A 51 -10.44 -12.79 23.70
CA ASN A 51 -9.30 -13.70 23.84
C ASN A 51 -8.08 -13.14 23.12
N SER A 52 -6.89 -13.53 23.56
CA SER A 52 -5.63 -13.16 22.91
C SER A 52 -5.30 -14.03 21.70
N ASP A 53 -5.94 -15.20 21.59
CA ASP A 53 -5.72 -16.15 20.50
C ASP A 53 -7.06 -16.65 19.95
N THR A 54 -7.16 -16.68 18.63
CA THR A 54 -8.28 -17.27 17.90
C THR A 54 -8.39 -18.78 18.05
N ASP A 55 -7.28 -19.45 18.38
CA ASP A 55 -7.21 -20.91 18.51
C ASP A 55 -7.83 -21.41 19.83
N HIS A 56 -8.05 -20.52 20.79
CA HIS A 56 -8.76 -20.82 22.03
C HIS A 56 -10.29 -20.90 21.87
N PHE A 57 -10.83 -20.49 20.72
CA PHE A 57 -12.26 -20.62 20.44
C PHE A 57 -12.54 -21.99 19.82
N VAL A 58 -13.16 -22.85 20.61
CA VAL A 58 -13.54 -24.20 20.19
C VAL A 58 -15.04 -24.31 20.01
N ASN A 59 -15.48 -25.09 19.02
CA ASN A 59 -16.87 -25.48 18.92
C ASN A 59 -17.12 -26.62 19.94
N PRO A 60 -18.02 -26.44 20.94
CA PRO A 60 -18.28 -27.46 21.95
C PRO A 60 -18.89 -28.74 21.36
N GLN A 61 -19.43 -28.69 20.14
CA GLN A 61 -19.95 -29.86 19.43
C GLN A 61 -18.88 -30.57 18.57
N GLY A 62 -17.63 -30.10 18.61
CA GLY A 62 -16.55 -30.55 17.73
C GLY A 62 -16.59 -29.88 16.35
N GLY A 63 -15.47 -29.97 15.61
CA GLY A 63 -15.31 -29.33 14.31
C GLY A 63 -14.96 -27.85 14.38
N ASP A 64 -15.16 -27.15 13.26
CA ASP A 64 -14.84 -25.73 13.13
C ASP A 64 -15.77 -24.83 13.97
N VAL A 65 -15.26 -23.66 14.35
CA VAL A 65 -16.05 -22.58 14.96
C VAL A 65 -17.24 -22.22 14.03
N ALA A 66 -18.38 -21.86 14.60
CA ALA A 66 -19.55 -21.51 13.81
C ALA A 66 -19.28 -20.27 12.94
N VAL A 67 -19.66 -20.31 11.66
CA VAL A 67 -19.59 -19.15 10.77
C VAL A 67 -20.45 -18.03 11.35
N GLY A 68 -19.86 -16.84 11.44
CA GLY A 68 -20.50 -15.65 12.03
C GLY A 68 -20.15 -15.41 13.51
N THR A 69 -19.37 -16.27 14.18
CA THR A 69 -18.86 -15.98 15.53
C THR A 69 -18.04 -14.69 15.52
N ILE A 70 -18.32 -13.76 16.45
CA ILE A 70 -17.63 -12.46 16.60
C ILE A 70 -16.87 -12.43 17.91
N ILE A 71 -15.62 -11.95 17.89
CA ILE A 71 -14.73 -11.88 19.04
C ILE A 71 -13.99 -10.54 19.10
N TYR A 72 -13.52 -10.21 20.30
CA TYR A 72 -12.48 -9.20 20.49
C TYR A 72 -11.13 -9.90 20.63
N ASP A 73 -10.23 -9.65 19.69
CA ASP A 73 -8.84 -10.12 19.73
C ASP A 73 -8.03 -9.15 20.58
N SER A 74 -7.77 -9.50 21.85
CA SER A 74 -7.08 -8.63 22.79
C SER A 74 -5.58 -8.48 22.48
N SER A 75 -5.00 -9.38 21.69
CA SER A 75 -3.60 -9.25 21.26
C SER A 75 -3.46 -8.19 20.16
N ARG A 76 -4.50 -8.00 19.35
CA ARG A 76 -4.53 -7.07 18.20
C ARG A 76 -5.41 -5.85 18.41
N ASP A 77 -6.05 -5.73 19.57
CA ASP A 77 -6.93 -4.63 19.96
C ASP A 77 -8.05 -4.38 18.93
N CYS A 78 -8.73 -5.45 18.48
CA CYS A 78 -9.66 -5.35 17.35
C CYS A 78 -10.77 -6.41 17.35
N ILE A 79 -11.86 -6.12 16.61
CA ILE A 79 -12.95 -7.09 16.37
C ILE A 79 -12.57 -8.03 15.21
N ARG A 80 -12.86 -9.32 15.36
CA ARG A 80 -12.74 -10.34 14.30
C ARG A 80 -14.01 -11.18 14.23
N PHE A 81 -14.27 -11.78 13.08
CA PHE A 81 -15.38 -12.72 12.91
C PHE A 81 -14.96 -13.97 12.13
N TYR A 82 -15.59 -15.10 12.41
CA TYR A 82 -15.31 -16.37 11.76
C TYR A 82 -16.08 -16.49 10.44
N LYS A 83 -15.39 -16.85 9.36
CA LYS A 83 -15.97 -17.10 8.02
C LYS A 83 -15.88 -18.59 7.71
N SER A 84 -16.52 -19.02 6.62
CA SER A 84 -16.35 -20.38 6.08
C SER A 84 -14.89 -20.73 5.73
N SER A 85 -14.02 -19.73 5.58
CA SER A 85 -12.59 -19.88 5.30
C SER A 85 -11.69 -19.61 6.52
N GLY A 86 -12.23 -19.60 7.74
CA GLY A 86 -11.51 -19.24 8.98
C GLY A 86 -11.70 -17.78 9.44
N TRP A 87 -10.93 -17.38 10.46
CA TRP A 87 -11.03 -16.05 11.09
C TRP A 87 -10.71 -14.89 10.13
N SER A 88 -11.48 -13.81 10.21
CA SER A 88 -11.20 -12.55 9.51
C SER A 88 -9.89 -11.91 10.00
N ARG A 89 -9.40 -10.94 9.23
CA ARG A 89 -8.48 -9.91 9.78
C ARG A 89 -9.26 -8.96 10.69
N CYS A 90 -8.56 -8.04 11.37
CA CYS A 90 -9.20 -7.00 12.18
C CYS A 90 -10.20 -6.17 11.36
N LEU A 91 -11.44 -6.09 11.86
CA LEU A 91 -12.41 -5.08 11.46
C LEU A 91 -12.00 -3.78 12.17
N SER A 92 -11.40 -2.83 11.45
CA SER A 92 -10.90 -1.56 12.02
C SER A 92 -11.80 -0.37 11.65
N ASP A 93 -12.08 0.47 12.65
CA ASP A 93 -12.73 1.80 12.55
C ASP A 93 -11.82 2.92 12.04
N LYS A 94 -10.59 2.64 11.63
CA LYS A 94 -9.82 3.66 10.93
C LYS A 94 -10.46 3.82 9.54
N ARG A 95 -11.22 4.92 9.34
CA ARG A 95 -11.02 5.70 8.11
C ARG A 95 -9.51 5.90 8.06
N ARG A 96 -8.79 5.06 7.30
CA ARG A 96 -7.36 5.25 7.05
C ARG A 96 -7.31 6.66 6.49
N LYS A 97 -6.92 7.65 7.31
CA LYS A 97 -6.22 8.80 6.76
C LYS A 97 -5.15 8.15 5.89
N PRO A 98 -5.16 8.41 4.57
CA PRO A 98 -4.16 7.82 3.71
C PRO A 98 -2.77 8.04 4.34
N PRO A 99 -1.91 7.03 4.46
CA PRO A 99 -0.67 7.19 5.20
C PRO A 99 0.20 8.29 4.58
N VAL A 100 1.05 8.92 5.38
CA VAL A 100 2.19 9.65 4.85
C VAL A 100 3.23 8.59 4.49
N VAL A 101 3.67 8.58 3.24
CA VAL A 101 4.67 7.62 2.75
C VAL A 101 6.05 8.11 3.13
N ARG A 102 6.86 7.25 3.75
CA ARG A 102 8.25 7.54 4.11
C ARG A 102 9.17 6.97 3.04
N MET A 103 9.85 7.84 2.31
CA MET A 103 10.81 7.48 1.27
C MET A 103 12.24 7.71 1.76
N GLY A 104 12.98 6.63 1.96
CA GLY A 104 14.41 6.68 2.21
C GLY A 104 15.18 6.96 0.92
N GLN A 105 16.03 7.98 0.90
CA GLN A 105 16.83 8.38 -0.26
C GLN A 105 18.31 8.13 -0.01
N TRP A 106 18.91 7.23 -0.78
CA TRP A 106 20.35 6.95 -0.77
C TRP A 106 21.00 7.62 -1.97
N ALA A 107 22.00 8.48 -1.75
CA ALA A 107 22.72 9.19 -2.80
C ALA A 107 21.84 9.98 -3.79
N VAL A 108 20.66 10.44 -3.37
CA VAL A 108 19.84 11.36 -4.15
C VAL A 108 20.14 12.79 -3.70
N PRO A 109 20.60 13.68 -4.59
CA PRO A 109 20.80 15.08 -4.21
C PRO A 109 19.50 15.74 -3.76
N ALA A 110 19.55 16.57 -2.71
CA ALA A 110 18.35 17.22 -2.17
C ALA A 110 17.67 18.16 -3.19
N TRP A 111 18.44 18.72 -4.13
CA TRP A 111 17.99 19.71 -5.12
C TRP A 111 17.36 19.12 -6.38
N VAL A 112 17.17 17.80 -6.45
CA VAL A 112 16.54 17.20 -7.64
C VAL A 112 15.11 17.73 -7.77
N PRO A 113 14.73 18.37 -8.89
CA PRO A 113 13.40 18.99 -9.06
C PRO A 113 12.22 18.03 -8.81
N PHE A 114 12.41 16.75 -9.11
CA PHE A 114 11.45 15.69 -8.82
C PHE A 114 11.04 15.64 -7.33
N ASN A 115 11.95 15.93 -6.39
CA ASN A 115 11.62 15.96 -4.96
C ASN A 115 10.56 17.02 -4.63
N ALA A 116 10.59 18.17 -5.31
CA ALA A 116 9.57 19.21 -5.15
C ALA A 116 8.20 18.73 -5.66
N GLN A 117 8.17 18.05 -6.81
CA GLN A 117 6.92 17.48 -7.35
C GLN A 117 6.37 16.33 -6.51
N LEU A 118 7.25 15.50 -5.90
CA LEU A 118 6.86 14.41 -4.99
C LEU A 118 6.22 14.91 -3.69
N THR A 119 6.72 16.02 -3.17
CA THR A 119 6.26 16.58 -1.88
C THR A 119 5.09 17.56 -2.04
N ASP A 120 4.73 17.94 -3.27
CA ASP A 120 3.56 18.75 -3.54
C ASP A 120 2.26 17.95 -3.32
N THR A 121 1.46 18.41 -2.35
CA THR A 121 0.16 17.81 -2.01
C THR A 121 -0.89 17.89 -3.12
N ASN A 122 -0.71 18.77 -4.12
CA ASN A 122 -1.54 18.78 -5.33
C ASN A 122 -1.27 17.56 -6.22
N ASN A 123 -0.08 16.99 -6.14
CA ASN A 123 0.26 15.76 -6.85
C ASN A 123 0.01 14.53 -5.96
N TYR A 124 0.45 14.59 -4.71
CA TYR A 124 0.45 13.48 -3.76
C TYR A 124 -0.20 13.89 -2.44
N GLY A 125 -1.51 13.70 -2.34
CA GLY A 125 -2.27 14.07 -1.15
C GLY A 125 -3.74 13.71 -1.29
N VAL A 126 -4.50 13.84 -0.20
CA VAL A 126 -5.92 13.45 -0.16
C VAL A 126 -6.79 14.13 -1.21
N ALA A 127 -6.37 15.32 -1.67
CA ALA A 127 -7.04 16.11 -2.71
C ALA A 127 -6.26 16.17 -4.04
N GLY A 128 -5.05 15.60 -4.09
CA GLY A 128 -4.15 15.71 -5.23
C GLY A 128 -4.51 14.80 -6.40
N THR A 129 -3.64 14.69 -7.39
CA THR A 129 -3.83 13.76 -8.52
C THR A 129 -3.79 12.30 -8.03
N TYR A 130 -2.76 11.92 -7.27
CA TYR A 130 -2.67 10.61 -6.61
C TYR A 130 -3.19 10.68 -5.17
N ARG A 131 -4.40 10.15 -4.94
CA ARG A 131 -5.20 10.36 -3.71
C ARG A 131 -5.13 9.23 -2.68
N LYS A 132 -4.28 8.23 -2.90
CA LYS A 132 -4.19 7.04 -2.03
C LYS A 132 -3.27 7.21 -0.82
N ILE A 133 -2.62 8.38 -0.69
CA ILE A 133 -1.70 8.78 0.39
C ILE A 133 -1.98 10.24 0.79
N SER A 134 -1.50 10.66 1.97
CA SER A 134 -1.68 12.06 2.43
C SER A 134 -0.47 12.95 2.14
N GLY A 135 0.63 12.37 1.69
CA GLY A 135 1.89 13.06 1.38
C GLY A 135 3.05 12.08 1.31
N ILE A 136 4.21 12.59 0.90
CA ILE A 136 5.48 11.86 0.89
C ILE A 136 6.48 12.63 1.75
N GLU A 137 7.13 11.94 2.67
CA GLU A 137 8.25 12.43 3.47
C GLU A 137 9.54 11.86 2.88
N LEU A 138 10.51 12.73 2.58
CA LEU A 138 11.81 12.36 2.03
C LEU A 138 12.86 12.35 3.14
N ILE A 139 13.55 11.22 3.32
CA ILE A 139 14.51 11.01 4.41
C ILE A 139 15.84 10.58 3.80
N ASN A 140 16.91 11.34 4.00
CA ASN A 140 18.23 10.94 3.52
C ASN A 140 18.80 9.80 4.38
N ILE A 141 19.12 8.67 3.75
CA ILE A 141 19.67 7.47 4.39
C ILE A 141 21.10 7.15 3.95
N THR A 142 21.75 8.06 3.22
CA THR A 142 23.07 7.80 2.61
C THR A 142 24.13 7.39 3.63
N SER A 143 24.14 8.02 4.81
CA SER A 143 25.08 7.71 5.89
C SER A 143 24.61 6.65 6.87
N THR A 144 23.33 6.27 6.84
CA THR A 144 22.73 5.34 7.82
C THR A 144 22.46 3.96 7.24
N LEU A 145 22.26 3.84 5.92
CA LEU A 145 21.92 2.58 5.26
C LEU A 145 22.87 1.45 5.64
N SER A 146 24.18 1.71 5.68
CA SER A 146 25.21 0.71 5.98
C SER A 146 25.05 0.09 7.36
N GLY A 147 24.65 0.90 8.36
CA GLY A 147 24.42 0.47 9.74
C GLY A 147 23.03 -0.08 10.02
N SER A 148 22.04 0.18 9.15
CA SER A 148 20.67 -0.30 9.33
C SER A 148 20.51 -1.79 8.95
N THR A 149 19.73 -2.49 9.75
CA THR A 149 19.18 -3.81 9.46
C THR A 149 17.97 -3.71 8.53
N VAL A 150 17.60 -4.80 7.86
CA VAL A 150 16.42 -4.83 6.98
C VAL A 150 15.12 -4.64 7.77
N ASP A 151 15.07 -5.11 9.02
CA ASP A 151 13.93 -4.88 9.92
C ASP A 151 13.73 -3.40 10.23
N GLU A 152 14.82 -2.68 10.50
CA GLU A 152 14.77 -1.23 10.70
C GLU A 152 14.36 -0.50 9.42
N LEU A 153 14.81 -0.96 8.24
CA LEU A 153 14.38 -0.38 6.97
C LEU A 153 12.87 -0.57 6.74
N LEU A 154 12.32 -1.77 6.98
CA LEU A 154 10.89 -2.05 6.87
C LEU A 154 10.06 -1.28 7.90
N ALA A 155 10.58 -1.09 9.11
CA ALA A 155 9.89 -0.32 10.14
C ALA A 155 9.83 1.18 9.80
N ASN A 156 10.86 1.72 9.15
CA ASN A 156 11.04 3.15 8.95
C ASN A 156 10.67 3.66 7.57
N PHE A 157 10.68 2.82 6.52
CA PHE A 157 10.50 3.27 5.14
C PHE A 157 9.52 2.38 4.38
N ASP A 158 8.66 3.04 3.60
CA ASP A 158 7.72 2.39 2.68
C ASP A 158 8.35 2.23 1.29
N ILE A 159 9.22 3.17 0.89
CA ILE A 159 10.00 3.12 -0.35
C ILE A 159 11.47 3.44 -0.05
N ILE A 160 12.39 2.75 -0.72
CA ILE A 160 13.78 3.17 -0.82
C ILE A 160 14.10 3.60 -2.26
N CYS A 161 14.61 4.81 -2.41
CA CYS A 161 15.07 5.38 -3.67
C CYS A 161 16.60 5.48 -3.67
N THR A 162 17.26 4.95 -4.69
CA THR A 162 18.72 5.12 -4.88
C THR A 162 19.00 6.13 -5.98
N GLY A 163 20.02 6.96 -5.78
CA GLY A 163 20.56 7.87 -6.77
C GLY A 163 22.03 7.56 -7.08
N TRP A 164 22.79 8.61 -7.39
CA TRP A 164 24.18 8.54 -7.81
C TRP A 164 25.09 9.41 -6.93
N ASN A 165 26.21 8.83 -6.49
CA ASN A 165 27.29 9.55 -5.80
C ASN A 165 28.67 9.34 -6.44
N GLY A 166 28.71 8.92 -7.70
CA GLY A 166 29.95 8.61 -8.42
C GLY A 166 30.51 7.20 -8.20
N THR A 167 29.89 6.38 -7.34
CA THR A 167 30.35 5.01 -7.08
C THR A 167 29.21 4.02 -6.99
N ASN A 168 29.51 2.74 -7.25
CA ASN A 168 28.55 1.66 -6.99
C ASN A 168 28.25 1.56 -5.49
N MET A 169 26.97 1.47 -5.15
CA MET A 169 26.55 0.92 -3.86
C MET A 169 27.26 -0.41 -3.64
N ASN A 170 27.85 -0.63 -2.47
CA ASN A 170 28.56 -1.88 -2.20
C ASN A 170 27.59 -3.09 -2.23
N ALA A 171 28.13 -4.29 -2.46
CA ALA A 171 27.32 -5.50 -2.63
C ALA A 171 26.48 -5.86 -1.39
N SER A 172 26.95 -5.55 -0.18
CA SER A 172 26.23 -5.79 1.07
C SER A 172 24.97 -4.93 1.16
N ASP A 173 25.12 -3.62 0.90
CA ASP A 173 24.00 -2.68 0.89
C ASP A 173 23.01 -3.00 -0.24
N ALA A 174 23.49 -3.36 -1.43
CA ALA A 174 22.63 -3.82 -2.52
C ALA A 174 21.83 -5.09 -2.13
N GLY A 175 22.47 -6.02 -1.44
CA GLY A 175 21.82 -7.21 -0.86
C GLY A 175 20.74 -6.85 0.17
N LYS A 176 20.97 -5.85 1.02
CA LYS A 176 19.94 -5.35 1.96
C LYS A 176 18.74 -4.74 1.25
N ILE A 177 18.96 -3.96 0.19
CA ILE A 177 17.85 -3.42 -0.62
C ILE A 177 17.04 -4.55 -1.28
N LYS A 178 17.71 -5.60 -1.76
CA LYS A 178 17.03 -6.80 -2.29
C LYS A 178 16.19 -7.50 -1.22
N GLU A 179 16.74 -7.75 -0.03
CA GLU A 179 16.01 -8.40 1.05
C GLU A 179 14.82 -7.55 1.53
N TYR A 180 15.01 -6.23 1.65
CA TYR A 180 13.94 -5.27 1.93
C TYR A 180 12.77 -5.43 0.95
N VAL A 181 13.06 -5.51 -0.35
CA VAL A 181 12.03 -5.74 -1.38
C VAL A 181 11.39 -7.12 -1.27
N ASP A 182 12.17 -8.18 -1.05
CA ASP A 182 11.65 -9.55 -0.91
C ASP A 182 10.72 -9.73 0.29
N ARG A 183 10.85 -8.85 1.28
CA ARG A 183 10.07 -8.80 2.51
C ARG A 183 8.93 -7.78 2.49
N GLY A 184 8.68 -7.15 1.35
CA GLY A 184 7.49 -6.33 1.10
C GLY A 184 7.76 -4.84 0.96
N GLY A 185 9.00 -4.38 1.13
CA GLY A 185 9.41 -3.03 0.80
C GLY A 185 9.38 -2.76 -0.71
N VAL A 186 9.37 -1.49 -1.09
CA VAL A 186 9.36 -1.08 -2.51
C VAL A 186 10.61 -0.28 -2.83
N ALA A 187 11.23 -0.52 -3.98
CA ALA A 187 12.46 0.16 -4.37
C ALA A 187 12.37 0.87 -5.72
N LEU A 188 12.92 2.08 -5.77
CA LEU A 188 13.17 2.84 -6.99
C LEU A 188 14.69 2.98 -7.17
N LEU A 189 15.23 2.31 -8.18
CA LEU A 189 16.65 2.06 -8.34
C LEU A 189 17.17 2.78 -9.57
N MET A 190 17.97 3.83 -9.38
CA MET A 190 18.53 4.62 -10.46
C MET A 190 19.99 4.27 -10.68
N PHE A 191 20.36 4.06 -11.94
CA PHE A 191 21.71 3.74 -12.40
C PHE A 191 22.31 4.93 -13.14
N ASP A 192 23.61 4.85 -13.42
CA ASP A 192 24.36 5.80 -14.25
C ASP A 192 25.52 5.04 -14.94
N LEU A 193 26.38 5.74 -15.67
CA LEU A 193 27.56 5.21 -16.35
C LEU A 193 28.43 4.39 -15.39
N GLY A 194 28.43 3.08 -15.60
CA GLY A 194 29.20 2.13 -14.78
C GLY A 194 28.69 1.96 -13.34
N VAL A 195 27.57 2.57 -12.97
CA VAL A 195 27.00 2.58 -11.60
C VAL A 195 25.66 1.86 -11.59
N GLY A 196 25.49 0.92 -10.66
CA GLY A 196 24.27 0.11 -10.51
C GLY A 196 24.49 -1.40 -10.64
N SER A 197 25.71 -1.86 -10.98
CA SER A 197 25.99 -3.29 -11.23
C SER A 197 25.66 -4.18 -10.03
N ASN A 198 26.00 -3.75 -8.81
CA ASN A 198 25.69 -4.52 -7.60
C ASN A 198 24.18 -4.62 -7.34
N LEU A 199 23.41 -3.56 -7.64
CA LEU A 199 21.95 -3.59 -7.55
C LEU A 199 21.35 -4.49 -8.64
N LEU A 200 21.82 -4.37 -9.89
CA LEU A 200 21.38 -5.25 -10.99
C LEU A 200 21.58 -6.73 -10.62
N GLN A 201 22.77 -7.08 -10.13
CA GLN A 201 23.12 -8.45 -9.75
C GLN A 201 22.34 -8.94 -8.53
N ALA A 202 22.17 -8.11 -7.50
CA ALA A 202 21.38 -8.46 -6.32
C ALA A 202 19.92 -8.83 -6.67
N PHE A 203 19.37 -8.20 -7.71
CA PHE A 203 18.02 -8.49 -8.19
C PHE A 203 17.95 -9.59 -9.25
N GLY A 204 19.05 -10.32 -9.49
CA GLY A 204 19.10 -11.48 -10.38
C GLY A 204 19.41 -11.14 -11.83
N GLY A 205 19.82 -9.91 -12.12
CA GLY A 205 20.36 -9.55 -13.42
C GLY A 205 21.76 -10.14 -13.61
N ASN A 206 22.13 -10.41 -14.86
CA ASN A 206 23.47 -10.91 -15.19
C ASN A 206 24.35 -9.78 -15.76
N GLY A 207 25.66 -9.83 -15.50
CA GLY A 207 26.62 -8.84 -16.02
C GLY A 207 26.64 -7.51 -15.26
N ASN A 208 27.09 -6.46 -15.95
CA ASN A 208 27.39 -5.15 -15.38
C ASN A 208 26.65 -4.03 -16.13
N VAL A 209 26.40 -2.93 -15.42
CA VAL A 209 25.95 -1.67 -16.03
C VAL A 209 27.11 -1.06 -16.81
N GLY A 210 26.91 -0.87 -18.11
CA GLY A 210 27.89 -0.27 -19.01
C GLY A 210 27.62 1.22 -19.24
N THR A 211 28.10 1.72 -20.39
CA THR A 211 27.83 3.09 -20.87
C THR A 211 26.73 3.09 -21.92
N GLY A 212 25.71 3.92 -21.72
CA GLY A 212 24.51 4.01 -22.53
C GLY A 212 24.29 5.35 -23.20
N GLY A 213 23.21 5.44 -23.98
CA GLY A 213 22.66 6.70 -24.46
C GLY A 213 21.74 7.34 -23.41
N VAL A 214 21.68 8.66 -23.41
CA VAL A 214 20.85 9.47 -22.50
C VAL A 214 19.41 9.62 -23.00
N VAL A 215 18.98 8.88 -24.04
CA VAL A 215 17.61 8.94 -24.56
C VAL A 215 17.04 7.54 -24.63
N ALA A 216 15.83 7.37 -24.10
CA ALA A 216 15.03 6.18 -24.30
C ALA A 216 13.64 6.54 -24.83
N ARG A 217 12.84 5.50 -25.06
CA ARG A 217 11.45 5.63 -25.46
C ARG A 217 10.57 4.77 -24.56
N SER A 218 9.48 5.33 -24.06
CA SER A 218 8.52 4.58 -23.23
C SER A 218 7.85 3.49 -24.06
N THR A 219 7.60 2.35 -23.42
CA THR A 219 6.93 1.19 -24.05
C THR A 219 5.41 1.33 -23.99
N ASN A 220 4.72 0.29 -24.47
CA ASN A 220 3.26 0.15 -24.35
C ASN A 220 2.81 -0.46 -23.01
N ASP A 221 3.68 -0.55 -22.00
CA ASP A 221 3.29 -1.07 -20.69
C ASP A 221 2.11 -0.28 -20.10
N PRO A 222 1.13 -0.93 -19.44
CA PRO A 222 -0.01 -0.23 -18.83
C PRO A 222 0.38 0.84 -17.81
N VAL A 223 1.53 0.74 -17.15
CA VAL A 223 2.02 1.78 -16.23
C VAL A 223 2.21 3.11 -16.96
N ASN A 224 2.59 3.08 -18.23
CA ASN A 224 2.78 4.29 -19.04
C ASN A 224 1.45 4.94 -19.48
N ASN A 225 0.30 4.39 -19.08
CA ASN A 225 -1.01 5.01 -19.23
C ASN A 225 -1.71 5.08 -17.86
N GLY A 226 -1.11 5.86 -16.96
CA GLY A 226 -1.51 5.97 -15.57
C GLY A 226 -2.33 7.21 -15.25
N ILE A 227 -2.44 7.48 -13.95
CA ILE A 227 -3.26 8.57 -13.39
C ILE A 227 -2.81 9.97 -13.80
N PHE A 228 -1.55 10.14 -14.21
CA PHE A 228 -1.00 11.40 -14.72
C PHE A 228 -1.15 11.53 -16.25
N GLY A 229 -1.75 10.55 -16.92
CA GLY A 229 -2.06 10.57 -18.36
C GLY A 229 -1.35 9.50 -19.18
N ASP A 230 -1.68 9.43 -20.47
CA ASP A 230 -1.05 8.50 -21.42
C ASP A 230 0.26 9.06 -21.96
N VAL A 231 1.33 8.32 -21.73
CA VAL A 231 2.71 8.65 -22.08
C VAL A 231 3.41 7.45 -22.70
N ARG A 232 2.67 6.58 -23.38
CA ARG A 232 3.24 5.50 -24.19
C ARG A 232 3.88 6.07 -25.44
N ASN A 233 4.99 5.46 -25.88
CA ASN A 233 5.67 5.81 -27.12
C ASN A 233 6.15 7.29 -27.16
N ILE A 234 6.64 7.81 -26.04
CA ILE A 234 7.26 9.16 -25.97
C ILE A 234 8.79 9.03 -25.81
N PRO A 235 9.58 10.00 -26.30
CA PRO A 235 10.97 10.10 -25.88
C PRO A 235 11.08 10.45 -24.38
N ILE A 236 12.07 9.88 -23.71
CA ILE A 236 12.44 10.18 -22.33
C ILE A 236 13.94 10.48 -22.34
N SER A 237 14.32 11.60 -21.74
CA SER A 237 15.70 12.05 -21.68
C SER A 237 16.27 11.86 -20.28
N GLY A 238 17.41 11.20 -20.19
CA GLY A 238 18.32 11.30 -19.05
C GLY A 238 19.20 12.56 -19.14
N SER A 239 20.34 12.57 -18.45
CA SER A 239 21.18 13.78 -18.33
C SER A 239 22.66 13.44 -18.25
N ASP A 240 23.46 14.03 -19.12
CA ASP A 240 24.94 13.94 -19.16
C ASP A 240 25.48 12.53 -19.48
N THR A 241 25.29 11.58 -18.58
CA THR A 241 25.76 10.20 -18.68
C THR A 241 24.63 9.23 -18.37
N ALA A 242 24.75 8.01 -18.87
CA ALA A 242 23.73 6.98 -18.68
C ALA A 242 24.38 5.59 -18.52
N GLY A 243 23.75 4.76 -17.70
CA GLY A 243 24.03 3.34 -17.64
C GLY A 243 23.50 2.62 -18.87
N ARG A 244 24.13 1.50 -19.25
CA ARG A 244 23.55 0.56 -20.22
C ARG A 244 23.31 -0.79 -19.60
N VAL A 245 22.09 -1.28 -19.75
CA VAL A 245 21.70 -2.65 -19.40
C VAL A 245 21.04 -3.29 -20.61
N LEU A 246 21.59 -4.40 -21.08
CA LEU A 246 21.01 -5.17 -22.16
C LEU A 246 19.75 -5.88 -21.66
N MET A 247 18.75 -6.05 -22.51
CA MET A 247 17.54 -6.79 -22.15
C MET A 247 17.85 -8.25 -21.76
N SER A 248 18.90 -8.84 -22.33
CA SER A 248 19.41 -10.18 -21.97
C SER A 248 20.05 -10.25 -20.58
N GLN A 249 20.36 -9.10 -19.98
CA GLN A 249 20.90 -8.99 -18.63
C GLN A 249 19.81 -8.89 -17.57
N LEU A 250 18.56 -8.65 -17.96
CA LEU A 250 17.48 -8.45 -17.01
C LEU A 250 17.12 -9.75 -16.27
N PRO A 251 16.68 -9.66 -15.00
CA PRO A 251 16.10 -10.79 -14.30
C PRO A 251 14.93 -11.40 -15.08
N PRO A 252 14.71 -12.73 -15.02
CA PRO A 252 13.55 -13.36 -15.62
C PRO A 252 12.23 -12.73 -15.12
N GLY A 253 11.28 -12.53 -16.04
CA GLY A 253 9.99 -11.91 -15.72
C GLY A 253 10.02 -10.39 -15.61
N SER A 254 11.16 -9.74 -15.89
CA SER A 254 11.22 -8.27 -15.94
C SER A 254 10.28 -7.70 -16.99
N ARG A 255 9.65 -6.56 -16.67
CA ARG A 255 8.69 -5.88 -17.53
C ARG A 255 9.19 -4.50 -17.92
N LEU A 256 9.36 -4.26 -19.21
CA LEU A 256 9.97 -3.03 -19.73
C LEU A 256 8.99 -1.85 -19.67
N LEU A 257 9.42 -0.76 -19.05
CA LEU A 257 8.74 0.55 -19.03
C LEU A 257 9.28 1.49 -20.11
N ALA A 258 10.58 1.39 -20.43
CA ALA A 258 11.21 2.14 -21.51
C ALA A 258 12.38 1.35 -22.12
N THR A 259 12.77 1.70 -23.34
CA THR A 259 13.89 1.09 -24.07
C THR A 259 14.83 2.17 -24.59
N GLU A 260 16.12 2.10 -24.24
CA GLU A 260 17.17 3.02 -24.74
C GLU A 260 17.46 2.75 -26.22
N ALA A 261 17.45 1.47 -26.61
CA ALA A 261 17.60 1.00 -27.99
C ALA A 261 16.89 -0.36 -28.16
N THR A 262 16.94 -0.94 -29.36
CA THR A 262 16.28 -2.21 -29.69
C THR A 262 16.60 -3.35 -28.71
N THR A 263 17.80 -3.37 -28.14
CA THR A 263 18.28 -4.44 -27.24
C THR A 263 18.58 -3.95 -25.83
N ASN A 264 18.33 -2.68 -25.52
CA ASN A 264 18.80 -2.04 -24.29
C ASN A 264 17.62 -1.53 -23.47
N ALA A 265 17.59 -1.90 -22.19
CA ALA A 265 16.57 -1.46 -21.27
C ALA A 265 16.78 0.02 -20.92
N GLY A 266 15.68 0.78 -20.91
CA GLY A 266 15.63 2.12 -20.34
C GLY A 266 15.12 2.02 -18.90
N GLY A 267 13.83 1.72 -18.73
CA GLY A 267 13.25 1.46 -17.41
C GLY A 267 12.60 0.10 -17.37
N TRP A 268 12.60 -0.57 -16.22
CA TRP A 268 11.94 -1.86 -16.06
C TRP A 268 11.47 -2.11 -14.63
N ILE A 269 10.49 -3.00 -14.51
CA ILE A 269 10.00 -3.53 -13.25
C ILE A 269 10.58 -4.94 -13.08
N ALA A 270 11.10 -5.24 -11.90
CA ALA A 270 11.53 -6.57 -11.48
C ALA A 270 11.34 -6.73 -9.96
N GLY A 271 12.04 -7.71 -9.38
CA GLY A 271 11.93 -8.03 -7.96
C GLY A 271 10.65 -8.78 -7.63
N LYS A 272 10.56 -9.26 -6.39
CA LYS A 272 9.40 -10.00 -5.91
C LYS A 272 8.14 -9.15 -6.02
N ASP A 273 7.08 -9.72 -6.56
CA ASP A 273 5.77 -9.07 -6.80
C ASP A 273 5.85 -7.76 -7.61
N GLY A 274 6.94 -7.53 -8.36
CA GLY A 274 7.13 -6.30 -9.14
C GLY A 274 7.39 -5.05 -8.29
N ARG A 275 7.94 -5.22 -7.08
CA ARG A 275 8.21 -4.15 -6.11
C ARG A 275 9.53 -3.39 -6.32
N ALA A 276 10.33 -3.73 -7.33
CA ALA A 276 11.52 -2.96 -7.69
C ALA A 276 11.38 -2.37 -9.09
N VAL A 277 11.58 -1.06 -9.19
CA VAL A 277 11.57 -0.30 -10.43
C VAL A 277 12.98 0.21 -10.68
N PHE A 278 13.47 0.04 -11.90
CA PHE A 278 14.82 0.39 -12.28
C PHE A 278 14.83 1.40 -13.41
N PHE A 279 15.82 2.29 -13.40
CA PHE A 279 16.10 3.25 -14.46
C PHE A 279 17.58 3.20 -14.81
N TRP A 280 17.88 3.15 -16.11
CA TRP A 280 19.24 3.16 -16.65
C TRP A 280 20.02 4.45 -16.36
N ASP A 281 19.31 5.54 -16.10
CA ASP A 281 19.85 6.90 -15.93
C ASP A 281 19.00 7.62 -14.87
N GLU A 282 19.64 8.06 -13.79
CA GLU A 282 19.09 8.89 -12.72
C GLU A 282 18.70 10.29 -13.20
N GLY A 283 19.35 10.74 -14.27
CA GLY A 283 19.07 11.98 -14.97
C GLY A 283 17.65 12.07 -15.52
N VAL A 284 16.93 10.96 -15.67
CA VAL A 284 15.51 10.94 -16.05
C VAL A 284 14.64 11.75 -15.09
N PHE A 285 15.06 11.86 -13.83
CA PHE A 285 14.34 12.59 -12.76
C PHE A 285 14.80 14.05 -12.61
N ARG A 286 15.78 14.51 -13.42
CA ARG A 286 16.26 15.90 -13.40
C ARG A 286 16.14 16.59 -14.76
N ALA A 287 16.34 15.85 -15.86
CA ALA A 287 16.22 16.38 -17.20
C ALA A 287 14.75 16.68 -17.51
N SER A 288 14.46 17.93 -17.89
CA SER A 288 13.09 18.35 -18.24
C SER A 288 12.03 18.11 -17.15
N VAL A 289 12.45 18.09 -15.89
CA VAL A 289 11.57 18.01 -14.71
C VAL A 289 11.65 19.36 -13.99
N THR A 290 10.58 20.14 -13.97
CA THR A 290 10.55 21.45 -13.32
C THR A 290 9.12 21.95 -13.10
N GLY A 291 8.87 22.62 -11.97
CA GLY A 291 7.56 23.21 -11.71
C GLY A 291 6.43 22.16 -11.60
N PRO A 292 5.21 22.46 -12.09
CA PRO A 292 4.08 21.51 -12.11
C PRO A 292 4.33 20.31 -13.04
N ILE A 293 3.59 19.21 -12.84
CA ILE A 293 3.66 18.01 -13.68
C ILE A 293 2.88 18.26 -14.99
N ASP A 294 3.56 18.78 -16.01
CA ASP A 294 2.90 19.18 -17.25
C ASP A 294 3.44 18.45 -18.48
N THR A 295 4.73 18.13 -18.50
CA THR A 295 5.39 17.52 -19.65
C THR A 295 5.11 16.01 -19.75
N PRO A 296 5.24 15.41 -20.96
CA PRO A 296 5.14 13.96 -21.11
C PRO A 296 6.15 13.19 -20.25
N GLN A 297 7.38 13.68 -20.10
CA GLN A 297 8.41 13.03 -19.28
C GLN A 297 8.06 13.07 -17.79
N GLU A 298 7.59 14.21 -17.27
CA GLU A 298 7.14 14.31 -15.88
C GLU A 298 5.99 13.34 -15.61
N ARG A 299 4.98 13.31 -16.48
CA ARG A 299 3.87 12.35 -16.37
C ARG A 299 4.34 10.90 -16.40
N PHE A 300 5.36 10.58 -17.19
CA PHE A 300 5.98 9.24 -17.22
C PHE A 300 6.60 8.87 -15.87
N VAL A 301 7.50 9.70 -15.32
CA VAL A 301 8.12 9.40 -14.02
C VAL A 301 7.08 9.34 -12.90
N HIS A 302 6.05 10.18 -12.94
CA HIS A 302 4.98 10.20 -11.94
C HIS A 302 3.98 9.05 -12.07
N ASN A 303 3.72 8.54 -13.28
CA ASN A 303 2.98 7.31 -13.49
C ASN A 303 3.72 6.09 -12.91
N VAL A 304 5.04 6.03 -13.12
CA VAL A 304 5.88 4.98 -12.53
C VAL A 304 5.92 5.10 -11.00
N MET A 305 6.01 6.31 -10.47
CA MET A 305 5.90 6.55 -9.04
C MET A 305 4.53 6.13 -8.47
N ALA A 306 3.44 6.42 -9.16
CA ALA A 306 2.10 5.97 -8.78
C ALA A 306 1.99 4.44 -8.75
N TYR A 307 2.60 3.76 -9.72
CA TYR A 307 2.72 2.31 -9.72
C TYR A 307 3.47 1.81 -8.47
N ALA A 308 4.64 2.39 -8.15
CA ALA A 308 5.44 2.01 -6.98
C ALA A 308 4.66 2.21 -5.67
N LEU A 309 3.96 3.33 -5.52
CA LEU A 309 3.10 3.62 -4.36
C LEU A 309 1.97 2.61 -4.20
N ASP A 310 1.43 2.09 -5.31
CA ASP A 310 0.39 1.06 -5.27
C ASP A 310 0.90 -0.30 -4.75
N GLN A 311 2.22 -0.50 -4.70
CA GLN A 311 2.86 -1.74 -4.22
C GLN A 311 3.17 -1.78 -2.71
N ILE A 312 2.97 -0.68 -1.96
CA ILE A 312 3.27 -0.57 -0.50
C ILE A 312 2.36 -1.47 0.38
N ARG A 313 1.51 -2.31 -0.22
CA ARG A 313 0.46 -3.06 0.49
C ARG A 313 0.93 -4.32 1.18
#